data_AF-A0A8T2NA07-F1
#
_entry.id   AF-A0A8T2NA07-F1
#
_cell.length_a   1.000
_cell.length_b   1.000
_cell.length_c   1.000
_cell.angle_alpha   90.00
_cell.angle_beta   90.00
_cell.angle_gamma   90.00
#
_symmetry.space_group_name_H-M   'P 1'
#
loop_
_entity.id
_entity.type
_entity.pdbx_description
1 polymer ?
#
loop_
_entity_poly.entity_id
_entity_poly.type
_entity_poly.pdbx_seq_one_letter_code
_entity_poly.pdbx_strand_id
1 'polypeptide(L)'
;MPFAMTITHEDFTGNVVLAAESEAEQAQWLELLQESGKVTWKNAQLGEAMIESLEAQGLQLAKEKQEYLDKLMEETEELCLQREQKEELERLNLVLEEEKQRFEEVVQDLRTEQEQIKVELDSTAQSLKGVETEKKELHSLTTLLQKSLEELSQEKQRTLELLRVNEQEGVEEPEEQEEVEEEPEEAQASPMDGVDPGLLKGNLRQIEEQMRNLQREKEQAEDRLKENEQRAKVLQQEREFYSSQAQTLQLSLAELTADKQQTEAELKAEIQARMELEQRLKLAEEALQSLEQGLNSLERSKEKEERMKGDVSQLRKFFEECICAAEIEAKLPAIMKNAVYIHKAAARRIKSCRVQRKATRHHWAQLKHSKSFVLSPGEEPSLEDLKETARRLTCDSSFREKMYEIISHQDPGKTQD
;
A
#
# COMPACT_ATOMS: atom_id res chain seq x y z
N MET A 1 18.79 -118.12 36.28
CA MET A 1 17.65 -117.70 35.45
C MET A 1 18.23 -117.12 34.16
N PRO A 2 18.10 -117.80 33.02
CA PRO A 2 18.86 -117.42 31.82
C PRO A 2 18.30 -116.18 31.09
N PHE A 3 17.03 -115.82 31.31
CA PHE A 3 16.34 -114.75 30.59
C PHE A 3 15.92 -113.65 31.56
N ALA A 4 16.80 -112.67 31.80
CA ALA A 4 16.55 -111.55 32.71
C ALA A 4 16.99 -110.23 32.08
N MET A 5 16.23 -109.16 32.31
CA MET A 5 16.54 -107.80 31.88
C MET A 5 16.75 -106.92 33.10
N THR A 6 17.75 -106.03 33.04
CA THR A 6 18.08 -105.11 34.13
C THR A 6 17.83 -103.69 33.66
N ILE A 7 16.96 -102.97 34.36
CA ILE A 7 16.64 -101.58 34.08
C ILE A 7 17.37 -100.72 35.12
N THR A 8 18.15 -99.77 34.62
CA THR A 8 18.92 -98.82 35.42
C THR A 8 18.59 -97.41 34.95
N HIS A 9 18.28 -96.50 35.87
CA HIS A 9 18.00 -95.10 35.57
C HIS A 9 18.67 -94.22 36.63
N GLU A 10 19.11 -93.02 36.26
CA GLU A 10 19.84 -92.12 37.16
C GLU A 10 18.97 -91.63 38.33
N ASP A 11 17.65 -91.56 38.14
CA ASP A 11 16.69 -91.12 39.18
C ASP A 11 16.27 -92.21 40.18
N PHE A 12 16.68 -93.47 40.01
CA PHE A 12 16.38 -94.54 40.96
C PHE A 12 17.66 -95.08 41.60
N THR A 13 17.71 -95.14 42.93
CA THR A 13 18.80 -95.79 43.65
C THR A 13 18.57 -97.31 43.67
N GLY A 14 19.13 -98.02 42.68
CA GLY A 14 19.14 -99.49 42.60
C GLY A 14 18.78 -100.03 41.21
N ASN A 15 19.08 -101.32 40.97
CA ASN A 15 18.79 -101.98 39.70
C ASN A 15 17.47 -102.76 39.80
N VAL A 16 16.53 -102.52 38.88
CA VAL A 16 15.31 -103.32 38.76
C VAL A 16 15.60 -104.48 37.82
N VAL A 17 15.43 -105.72 38.30
CA VAL A 17 15.65 -106.93 37.50
C VAL A 17 14.33 -107.60 37.23
N LEU A 18 13.98 -107.78 35.95
CA LEU A 18 12.79 -108.49 35.51
C LEU A 18 13.20 -109.83 34.91
N ALA A 19 12.53 -110.90 35.31
CA ALA A 19 12.73 -112.23 34.75
C ALA A 19 11.64 -112.52 33.71
N ALA A 20 12.01 -113.13 32.59
CA ALA A 20 11.10 -113.59 31.54
C ALA A 20 11.07 -115.13 31.52
N GLU A 21 9.95 -115.71 31.08
CA GLU A 21 9.78 -117.17 31.05
C GLU A 21 10.49 -117.79 29.85
N SER A 22 10.77 -117.00 28.80
CA SER A 22 11.50 -117.43 27.60
C SER A 22 12.33 -116.30 26.97
N GLU A 23 13.31 -116.67 26.13
CA GLU A 23 14.12 -115.73 25.34
C GLU A 23 13.25 -114.88 24.40
N ALA A 24 12.20 -115.48 23.80
CA ALA A 24 11.27 -114.77 22.93
C ALA A 24 10.49 -113.69 23.67
N GLU A 25 10.03 -113.98 24.89
CA GLU A 25 9.31 -113.03 25.73
C GLU A 25 10.24 -111.91 26.22
N GLN A 26 11.49 -112.23 26.58
CA GLN A 26 12.51 -111.24 26.93
C GLN A 26 12.77 -110.26 25.77
N ALA A 27 12.91 -110.77 24.55
CA ALA A 27 13.12 -109.96 23.36
C ALA A 27 11.90 -109.06 23.07
N GLN A 28 10.69 -109.59 23.21
CA GLN A 28 9.45 -108.84 23.02
C GLN A 28 9.30 -107.69 24.03
N TRP A 29 9.62 -107.91 25.31
CA TRP A 29 9.59 -106.86 26.33
C TRP A 29 10.63 -105.77 26.09
N LEU A 30 11.84 -106.13 25.65
CA LEU A 30 12.87 -105.16 25.28
C LEU A 30 12.45 -104.31 24.08
N GLU A 31 11.81 -104.92 23.09
CA GLU A 31 11.27 -104.21 21.92
C GLU A 31 10.16 -103.24 22.33
N LEU A 32 9.18 -103.68 23.14
CA LEU A 32 8.11 -102.82 23.66
C LEU A 32 8.63 -101.66 24.52
N LEU A 33 9.66 -101.89 25.35
CA LEU A 33 10.30 -100.84 26.14
C LEU A 33 11.03 -99.82 25.25
N GLN A 34 11.72 -100.27 24.20
CA GLN A 34 12.32 -99.36 23.22
C GLN A 34 11.27 -98.58 22.42
N GLU A 35 10.18 -99.23 22.01
CA GLU A 35 9.10 -98.56 21.27
C GLU A 35 8.37 -97.52 22.11
N SER A 36 8.05 -97.84 23.37
CA SER A 36 7.43 -96.89 24.31
C SER A 36 8.35 -95.70 24.63
N GLY A 37 9.66 -95.91 24.75
CA GLY A 37 10.65 -94.84 24.86
C GLY A 37 10.66 -93.91 23.64
N LYS A 38 10.59 -94.47 22.42
CA LYS A 38 10.50 -93.68 21.18
C LYS A 38 9.22 -92.84 21.12
N VAL A 39 8.08 -93.39 21.56
CA VAL A 39 6.81 -92.66 21.60
C VAL A 39 6.87 -91.52 22.62
N THR A 40 7.43 -91.78 23.81
CA THR A 40 7.58 -90.76 24.87
C THR A 40 8.47 -89.61 24.40
N TRP A 41 9.60 -89.92 23.75
CA TRP A 41 10.49 -88.91 23.20
C TRP A 41 9.84 -88.09 22.07
N LYS A 42 9.13 -88.76 21.15
CA LYS A 42 8.39 -88.07 20.09
C LYS A 42 7.30 -87.15 20.64
N ASN A 43 6.56 -87.58 21.66
CA ASN A 43 5.53 -86.74 22.29
C ASN A 43 6.14 -85.53 23.00
N ALA A 44 7.28 -85.69 23.68
CA ALA A 44 8.00 -84.57 24.29
C ALA A 44 8.50 -83.58 23.23
N GLN A 45 9.08 -84.08 22.13
CA GLN A 45 9.52 -83.24 21.01
C GLN A 45 8.36 -82.47 20.35
N LEU A 46 7.20 -83.12 20.20
CA LEU A 46 6.00 -82.51 19.63
C LEU A 46 5.41 -81.45 20.58
N GLY A 47 5.44 -81.71 21.88
CA GLY A 47 5.06 -80.75 22.92
C GLY A 47 5.93 -79.50 22.91
N GLU A 48 7.26 -79.68 22.89
CA GLU A 48 8.22 -78.57 22.81
C GLU A 48 8.01 -77.73 21.56
N ALA A 49 7.92 -78.37 20.38
CA ALA A 49 7.67 -77.68 19.12
C ALA A 49 6.34 -76.90 19.10
N MET A 50 5.31 -77.42 19.77
CA MET A 50 4.02 -76.73 19.90
C MET A 50 4.11 -75.53 20.84
N ILE A 51 4.84 -75.63 21.95
CA ILE A 51 5.09 -74.52 22.87
C ILE A 51 5.89 -73.42 22.16
N GLU A 52 7.01 -73.77 21.50
CA GLU A 52 7.80 -72.83 20.71
C GLU A 52 6.95 -72.12 19.63
N SER A 53 6.06 -72.87 18.97
CA SER A 53 5.16 -72.30 17.97
C SER A 53 4.16 -71.30 18.59
N LEU A 54 3.60 -71.61 19.76
CA LEU A 54 2.69 -70.73 20.48
C LEU A 54 3.39 -69.47 21.01
N GLU A 55 4.62 -69.61 21.52
CA GLU A 55 5.43 -68.48 21.97
C GLU A 55 5.79 -67.55 20.80
N ALA A 56 6.19 -68.11 19.65
CA ALA A 56 6.46 -67.33 18.44
C ALA A 56 5.21 -66.58 17.95
N GLN A 57 4.05 -67.23 17.94
CA GLN A 57 2.78 -66.60 17.60
C GLN A 57 2.40 -65.49 18.59
N GLY A 58 2.56 -65.74 19.90
CA GLY A 58 2.30 -64.74 20.94
C GLY A 58 3.21 -63.51 20.81
N LEU A 59 4.50 -63.72 20.51
CA LEU A 59 5.44 -62.63 20.26
C LEU A 59 5.08 -61.85 19.00
N GLN A 60 4.69 -62.54 17.93
CA GLN A 60 4.26 -61.90 16.68
C GLN A 60 3.01 -61.05 16.88
N LEU A 61 2.00 -61.56 17.57
CA LEU A 61 0.78 -60.82 17.93
C LEU A 61 1.09 -59.57 18.77
N ALA A 62 2.04 -59.66 19.70
CA ALA A 62 2.45 -58.52 20.52
C ALA A 62 3.14 -57.43 19.67
N LYS A 63 3.97 -57.83 18.70
CA LYS A 63 4.61 -56.90 17.77
C LYS A 63 3.58 -56.21 16.87
N GLU A 64 2.70 -56.98 16.25
CA GLU A 64 1.63 -56.43 15.40
C GLU A 64 0.76 -55.44 16.18
N LYS A 65 0.36 -55.79 17.41
CA LYS A 65 -0.39 -54.88 18.28
C LYS A 65 0.36 -53.57 18.55
N GLN A 66 1.67 -53.64 18.82
CA GLN A 66 2.47 -52.44 19.05
C GLN A 66 2.54 -51.58 17.78
N GLU A 67 2.80 -52.17 16.63
CA GLU A 67 2.83 -51.45 15.34
C GLU A 67 1.50 -50.78 15.02
N TYR A 68 0.36 -51.42 15.34
CA TYR A 68 -0.96 -50.80 15.18
C TYR A 68 -1.16 -49.62 16.12
N LEU A 69 -0.69 -49.71 17.37
CA LEU A 69 -0.76 -48.60 18.31
C LEU A 69 0.10 -47.41 17.86
N ASP A 70 1.32 -47.69 17.40
CA ASP A 70 2.25 -46.65 16.92
C ASP A 70 1.66 -45.90 15.71
N LYS A 71 1.08 -46.62 14.74
CA LYS A 71 0.37 -46.01 13.60
C LYS A 71 -0.81 -45.14 14.03
N LEU A 72 -1.60 -45.63 14.99
CA LEU A 72 -2.76 -44.88 15.49
C LEU A 72 -2.34 -43.60 16.22
N MET A 73 -1.20 -43.64 16.93
CA MET A 73 -0.61 -42.45 17.54
C MET A 73 -0.15 -41.45 16.48
N GLU A 74 0.57 -41.89 15.44
CA GLU A 74 1.01 -41.05 14.33
C GLU A 74 -0.17 -40.38 13.62
N GLU A 75 -1.22 -41.13 13.26
CA GLU A 75 -2.46 -40.59 12.68
C GLU A 75 -3.14 -39.56 13.60
N THR A 76 -3.12 -39.79 14.92
CA THR A 76 -3.70 -38.87 15.89
C THR A 76 -2.91 -37.56 15.97
N GLU A 77 -1.57 -37.65 15.96
CA GLU A 77 -0.68 -36.48 15.95
C GLU A 77 -0.86 -35.65 14.67
N GLU A 78 -0.95 -36.30 13.51
CA GLU A 78 -1.23 -35.63 12.23
C GLU A 78 -2.58 -34.92 12.24
N LEU A 79 -3.64 -35.57 12.74
CA LEU A 79 -4.96 -34.94 12.87
C LEU A 79 -4.95 -33.75 13.83
N CYS A 80 -4.20 -33.82 14.93
CA CYS A 80 -4.00 -32.69 15.83
C CYS A 80 -3.32 -31.51 15.12
N LEU A 81 -2.23 -31.75 14.40
CA LEU A 81 -1.54 -30.71 13.63
C LEU A 81 -2.44 -30.08 12.55
N GLN A 82 -3.19 -30.90 11.81
CA GLN A 82 -4.15 -30.40 10.82
C GLN A 82 -5.23 -29.52 11.44
N ARG A 83 -5.72 -29.91 12.63
CA ARG A 83 -6.70 -29.11 13.37
C ARG A 83 -6.11 -27.78 13.83
N GLU A 84 -4.90 -27.78 14.38
CA GLU A 84 -4.20 -26.55 14.79
C GLU A 84 -4.01 -25.60 13.62
N GLN A 85 -3.52 -26.10 12.47
CA GLN A 85 -3.37 -25.32 11.25
C GLN A 85 -4.71 -24.73 10.76
N LYS A 86 -5.80 -25.51 10.85
CA LYS A 86 -7.14 -25.03 10.50
C LYS A 86 -7.60 -23.92 11.43
N GLU A 87 -7.41 -24.07 12.74
CA GLU A 87 -7.77 -23.04 13.73
C GLU A 87 -6.94 -21.76 13.51
N GLU A 88 -5.65 -21.87 13.16
CA GLU A 88 -4.80 -20.73 12.80
C GLU A 88 -5.27 -20.03 11.52
N LEU A 89 -5.64 -20.79 10.49
CA LEU A 89 -6.21 -20.25 9.25
C LEU A 89 -7.53 -19.52 9.51
N GLU A 90 -8.40 -20.07 10.36
CA GLU A 90 -9.65 -19.41 10.77
C GLU A 90 -9.38 -18.09 11.51
N ARG A 91 -8.42 -18.06 12.43
CA ARG A 91 -8.00 -16.82 13.11
C ARG A 91 -7.45 -15.79 12.12
N LEU A 92 -6.58 -16.21 11.20
CA LEU A 92 -6.02 -15.31 10.18
C LEU A 92 -7.12 -14.76 9.27
N ASN A 93 -8.10 -15.59 8.88
CA ASN A 93 -9.21 -15.16 8.05
C ASN A 93 -10.07 -14.10 8.75
N LEU A 94 -10.32 -14.25 10.05
CA LEU A 94 -11.02 -13.22 10.84
C LEU A 94 -10.27 -11.88 10.83
N VAL A 95 -8.95 -11.91 11.04
CA VAL A 95 -8.12 -10.68 11.01
C VAL A 95 -8.16 -10.03 9.62
N LEU A 96 -8.07 -10.83 8.55
CA LEU A 96 -8.14 -10.34 7.17
C LEU A 96 -9.53 -9.74 6.86
N GLU A 97 -10.61 -10.34 7.34
CA GLU A 97 -11.96 -9.79 7.20
C GLU A 97 -12.13 -8.47 7.96
N GLU A 98 -11.60 -8.35 9.17
CA GLU A 98 -11.58 -7.09 9.93
C GLU A 98 -10.77 -6.00 9.20
N GLU A 99 -9.57 -6.34 8.72
CA GLU A 99 -8.74 -5.40 7.96
C GLU A 99 -9.45 -4.95 6.69
N LYS A 100 -10.09 -5.88 5.96
CA LYS A 100 -10.90 -5.56 4.78
C LYS A 100 -12.02 -4.59 5.12
N GLN A 101 -12.75 -4.81 6.21
CA GLN A 101 -13.82 -3.89 6.65
C GLN A 101 -13.27 -2.50 6.96
N ARG A 102 -12.15 -2.40 7.69
CA ARG A 102 -11.48 -1.13 7.97
C ARG A 102 -11.05 -0.40 6.69
N PHE A 103 -10.53 -1.12 5.70
CA PHE A 103 -10.20 -0.55 4.39
C PHE A 103 -11.44 -0.03 3.66
N GLU A 104 -12.54 -0.78 3.69
CA GLU A 104 -13.80 -0.35 3.08
C GLU A 104 -14.37 0.90 3.74
N GLU A 105 -14.30 1.01 5.07
CA GLU A 105 -14.67 2.21 5.84
C GLU A 105 -13.83 3.42 5.43
N VAL A 106 -12.50 3.31 5.41
CA VAL A 106 -11.60 4.41 5.00
C VAL A 106 -11.88 4.86 3.56
N VAL A 107 -12.12 3.91 2.64
CA VAL A 107 -12.49 4.25 1.26
C VAL A 107 -13.83 4.98 1.20
N GLN A 108 -14.80 4.60 2.04
CA GLN A 108 -16.08 5.28 2.11
C GLN A 108 -15.93 6.70 2.67
N ASP A 109 -15.15 6.89 3.73
CA ASP A 109 -14.87 8.20 4.32
C ASP A 109 -14.21 9.13 3.30
N LEU A 110 -13.15 8.67 2.62
CA LEU A 110 -12.47 9.45 1.57
C LEU A 110 -13.42 9.83 0.40
N ARG A 111 -14.40 8.98 0.08
CA ARG A 111 -15.43 9.31 -0.94
C ARG A 111 -16.40 10.37 -0.44
N THR A 112 -16.80 10.33 0.83
CA THR A 112 -17.66 11.37 1.41
C THR A 112 -16.94 12.71 1.47
N GLU A 113 -15.66 12.72 1.86
CA GLU A 113 -14.82 13.92 1.84
C GLU A 113 -14.66 14.49 0.42
N GLN A 114 -14.47 13.63 -0.57
CA GLN A 114 -14.41 14.05 -1.98
C GLN A 114 -15.69 14.77 -2.42
N GLU A 115 -16.87 14.22 -2.12
CA GLU A 115 -18.13 14.87 -2.50
C GLU A 115 -18.35 16.17 -1.73
N GLN A 116 -17.95 16.22 -0.45
CA GLN A 116 -18.00 17.44 0.36
C GLN A 116 -17.14 18.55 -0.25
N ILE A 117 -15.87 18.26 -0.57
CA ILE A 117 -14.95 19.23 -1.19
C ILE A 117 -15.48 19.72 -2.54
N LYS A 118 -16.10 18.82 -3.33
CA LYS A 118 -16.72 19.18 -4.60
C LYS A 118 -17.88 20.16 -4.41
N VAL A 119 -18.74 19.94 -3.43
CA VAL A 119 -19.83 20.87 -3.08
C VAL A 119 -19.27 22.23 -2.63
N GLU A 120 -18.21 22.25 -1.81
CA GLU A 120 -17.55 23.48 -1.35
C GLU A 120 -16.89 24.25 -2.52
N LEU A 121 -16.25 23.53 -3.45
CA LEU A 121 -15.66 24.11 -4.65
C LEU A 121 -16.73 24.72 -5.56
N ASP A 122 -17.86 24.03 -5.76
CA ASP A 122 -19.00 24.54 -6.54
C ASP A 122 -19.63 25.78 -5.89
N SER A 123 -19.78 25.78 -4.56
CA SER A 123 -20.27 26.95 -3.80
C SER A 123 -19.33 28.15 -3.92
N THR A 124 -18.01 27.93 -3.81
CA THR A 124 -16.98 28.95 -3.98
C THR A 124 -17.00 29.52 -5.40
N ALA A 125 -17.14 28.65 -6.41
CA ALA A 125 -17.23 29.06 -7.82
C ALA A 125 -18.50 29.88 -8.11
N GLN A 126 -19.63 29.55 -7.49
CA GLN A 126 -20.86 30.35 -7.60
C GLN A 126 -20.70 31.73 -6.94
N SER A 127 -20.11 31.78 -5.74
CA SER A 127 -19.84 33.04 -5.04
C SER A 127 -18.90 33.95 -5.83
N LEU A 128 -17.83 33.38 -6.41
CA LEU A 128 -16.88 34.12 -7.25
C LEU A 128 -17.55 34.70 -8.50
N LYS A 129 -18.44 33.94 -9.16
CA LYS A 129 -19.25 34.45 -10.29
C LYS A 129 -20.14 35.62 -9.88
N GLY A 130 -20.76 35.58 -8.69
CA GLY A 130 -21.55 36.68 -8.15
C GLY A 130 -20.73 37.96 -7.97
N VAL A 131 -19.53 37.84 -7.38
CA VAL A 131 -18.60 38.97 -7.22
C VAL A 131 -18.15 39.52 -8.57
N GLU A 132 -17.91 38.66 -9.56
CA GLU A 132 -17.59 39.10 -10.93
C GLU A 132 -18.72 39.88 -11.60
N THR A 133 -19.99 39.47 -11.40
CA THR A 133 -21.14 40.20 -11.93
C THR A 133 -21.28 41.57 -11.26
N GLU A 134 -21.19 41.63 -9.93
CA GLU A 134 -21.23 42.89 -9.19
C GLU A 134 -20.07 43.83 -9.61
N LYS A 135 -18.87 43.29 -9.83
CA LYS A 135 -17.73 44.10 -10.31
C LYS A 135 -18.01 44.71 -11.68
N LYS A 136 -18.64 43.97 -12.60
CA LYS A 136 -19.03 44.49 -13.93
C LYS A 136 -20.06 45.62 -13.81
N GLU A 137 -21.04 45.45 -12.92
CA GLU A 137 -22.07 46.46 -12.64
C GLU A 137 -21.49 47.72 -11.98
N LEU A 138 -20.62 47.56 -10.98
CA LEU A 138 -19.93 48.69 -10.35
C LEU A 138 -19.02 49.42 -11.34
N HIS A 139 -18.34 48.68 -12.23
CA HIS A 139 -17.52 49.29 -13.27
C HIS A 139 -18.36 50.09 -14.25
N SER A 140 -19.48 49.55 -14.74
CA SER A 140 -20.39 50.28 -15.63
C SER A 140 -20.96 51.54 -14.94
N LEU A 141 -21.40 51.44 -13.69
CA LEU A 141 -21.85 52.57 -12.88
C LEU A 141 -20.75 53.63 -12.72
N THR A 142 -19.52 53.22 -12.40
CA THR A 142 -18.38 54.14 -12.27
C THR A 142 -18.11 54.86 -13.59
N THR A 143 -18.19 54.16 -14.74
CA THR A 143 -18.04 54.82 -16.05
C THR A 143 -19.16 55.80 -16.37
N LEU A 144 -20.40 55.53 -15.95
CA LEU A 144 -21.54 56.44 -16.11
C LEU A 144 -21.38 57.69 -15.26
N LEU A 145 -21.02 57.52 -13.98
CA LEU A 145 -20.76 58.64 -13.06
C LEU A 145 -19.60 59.52 -13.56
N GLN A 146 -18.55 58.91 -14.10
CA GLN A 146 -17.42 59.62 -14.71
C GLN A 146 -17.87 60.48 -15.91
N LYS A 147 -18.67 59.93 -16.82
CA LYS A 147 -19.20 60.70 -17.97
C LYS A 147 -20.10 61.84 -17.54
N SER A 148 -20.98 61.61 -16.55
CA SER A 148 -21.86 62.65 -16.02
C SER A 148 -21.06 63.79 -15.35
N LEU A 149 -19.99 63.47 -14.61
CA LEU A 149 -19.06 64.46 -14.07
C LEU A 149 -18.36 65.26 -15.18
N GLU A 150 -17.94 64.62 -16.27
CA GLU A 150 -17.33 65.29 -17.42
C GLU A 150 -18.32 66.25 -18.11
N GLU A 151 -19.57 65.82 -18.31
CA GLU A 151 -20.64 66.65 -18.88
C GLU A 151 -20.95 67.87 -18.01
N LEU A 152 -21.13 67.68 -16.69
CA LEU A 152 -21.32 68.77 -15.72
C LEU A 152 -20.11 69.70 -15.66
N SER A 153 -18.89 69.18 -15.82
CA SER A 153 -17.70 70.03 -15.87
C SER A 153 -17.65 70.90 -17.13
N GLN A 154 -18.11 70.39 -18.27
CA GLN A 154 -18.25 71.17 -19.50
C GLN A 154 -19.37 72.21 -19.38
N GLU A 155 -20.48 71.87 -18.73
CA GLU A 155 -21.57 72.81 -18.45
C GLU A 155 -21.14 73.91 -17.47
N LYS A 156 -20.36 73.57 -16.43
CA LYS A 156 -19.69 74.54 -15.55
C LYS A 156 -18.80 75.48 -16.35
N GLN A 157 -18.01 74.96 -17.28
CA GLN A 157 -17.12 75.76 -18.11
C GLN A 157 -17.91 76.72 -19.02
N ARG A 158 -18.99 76.24 -19.66
CA ARG A 158 -19.89 77.07 -20.47
C ARG A 158 -20.56 78.18 -19.64
N THR A 159 -21.08 77.87 -18.47
CA THR A 159 -21.72 78.86 -17.58
C THR A 159 -20.74 79.91 -17.05
N LEU A 160 -19.49 79.53 -16.78
CA LEU A 160 -18.42 80.48 -16.46
C LEU A 160 -18.04 81.38 -17.64
N GLU A 161 -18.03 80.85 -18.86
CA GLU A 161 -17.77 81.63 -20.07
C GLU A 161 -18.89 82.66 -20.35
N LEU A 162 -20.16 82.26 -20.19
CA LEU A 162 -21.31 83.16 -20.25
C LEU A 162 -21.25 84.26 -19.18
N LEU A 163 -20.85 83.92 -17.95
CA LEU A 163 -20.64 84.92 -16.90
C LEU A 163 -19.50 85.91 -17.24
N ARG A 164 -18.41 85.45 -17.86
CA ARG A 164 -17.31 86.32 -18.32
C ARG A 164 -17.74 87.26 -19.45
N VAL A 165 -18.55 86.79 -20.39
CA VAL A 165 -19.08 87.62 -21.48
C VAL A 165 -20.04 88.68 -20.91
N ASN A 166 -20.95 88.31 -20.01
CA ASN A 166 -21.82 89.29 -19.32
C ASN A 166 -21.05 90.29 -18.45
N GLU A 167 -19.91 89.89 -17.86
CA GLU A 167 -19.01 90.79 -17.12
C GLU A 167 -18.18 91.70 -18.04
N GLN A 168 -17.90 91.30 -19.29
CA GLN A 168 -17.20 92.10 -20.29
C GLN A 168 -18.13 93.06 -21.04
N GLU A 169 -19.37 92.66 -21.33
CA GLU A 169 -20.41 93.52 -21.90
C GLU A 169 -20.86 94.63 -20.94
N GLY A 170 -20.68 94.44 -19.62
CA GLY A 170 -20.93 95.48 -18.60
C GLY A 170 -19.81 96.52 -18.43
N VAL A 171 -18.71 96.44 -19.20
CA VAL A 171 -17.54 97.35 -19.07
C VAL A 171 -17.31 98.19 -20.34
N GLU A 172 -18.15 98.05 -21.37
CA GLU A 172 -18.13 98.89 -22.59
C GLU A 172 -19.21 99.99 -22.59
N GLU A 173 -19.29 100.81 -21.54
CA GLU A 173 -19.89 102.15 -21.61
C GLU A 173 -18.78 103.20 -21.48
N PRO A 174 -18.38 103.90 -22.57
CA PRO A 174 -17.60 105.12 -22.44
C PRO A 174 -18.52 106.25 -22.00
N GLU A 175 -18.16 106.87 -20.88
CA GLU A 175 -18.65 108.16 -20.42
C GLU A 175 -18.60 109.21 -21.54
N GLU A 176 -19.72 109.91 -21.77
CA GLU A 176 -19.76 111.34 -22.13
C GLU A 176 -21.20 111.88 -21.90
N GLN A 177 -21.39 112.50 -20.72
CA GLN A 177 -22.09 113.76 -20.39
C GLN A 177 -23.06 114.32 -21.49
N GLU A 178 -24.33 114.69 -21.23
CA GLU A 178 -24.82 115.75 -20.34
C GLU A 178 -26.38 115.80 -20.42
N GLU A 179 -27.06 116.07 -19.29
CA GLU A 179 -28.35 116.78 -19.03
C GLU A 179 -29.51 116.75 -20.08
N VAL A 180 -30.78 116.45 -19.77
CA VAL A 180 -31.76 117.19 -18.94
C VAL A 180 -33.07 116.36 -18.81
N GLU A 181 -33.58 116.30 -17.56
CA GLU A 181 -34.96 116.26 -17.00
C GLU A 181 -36.20 115.60 -17.66
N GLU A 182 -37.00 115.04 -16.72
CA GLU A 182 -38.47 114.83 -16.63
C GLU A 182 -39.04 113.41 -16.83
N GLU A 183 -39.55 112.84 -15.73
CA GLU A 183 -40.50 111.71 -15.61
C GLU A 183 -41.97 112.17 -15.92
N PRO A 184 -43.05 111.35 -15.82
CA PRO A 184 -43.22 109.88 -15.76
C PRO A 184 -44.30 109.33 -16.76
N GLU A 185 -44.41 108.00 -16.95
CA GLU A 185 -45.67 107.21 -16.96
C GLU A 185 -45.53 105.80 -17.59
N GLU A 186 -46.49 104.95 -17.21
CA GLU A 186 -46.51 103.50 -17.19
C GLU A 186 -46.67 102.77 -18.55
N ALA A 187 -46.35 101.48 -18.51
CA ALA A 187 -46.99 100.36 -19.19
C ALA A 187 -46.34 99.78 -20.49
N GLN A 188 -45.91 98.51 -20.32
CA GLN A 188 -46.07 97.36 -21.22
C GLN A 188 -44.88 96.89 -22.09
N ALA A 189 -44.52 95.63 -21.80
CA ALA A 189 -44.10 94.55 -22.69
C ALA A 189 -42.63 94.48 -23.17
N SER A 190 -41.91 93.56 -22.53
CA SER A 190 -40.70 92.81 -22.94
C SER A 190 -40.76 92.22 -24.37
N PRO A 191 -39.70 91.58 -24.97
CA PRO A 191 -38.53 90.96 -24.32
C PRO A 191 -37.17 91.02 -25.08
N MET A 192 -36.17 90.31 -24.55
CA MET A 192 -34.87 89.86 -25.13
C MET A 192 -33.69 90.80 -24.80
N ASP A 193 -32.54 90.37 -24.26
CA ASP A 193 -32.03 89.02 -23.98
C ASP A 193 -30.91 89.08 -22.92
N GLY A 194 -31.16 89.72 -21.78
CA GLY A 194 -30.18 89.83 -20.68
C GLY A 194 -30.41 88.74 -19.65
N VAL A 195 -29.65 87.65 -19.70
CA VAL A 195 -29.70 86.61 -18.65
C VAL A 195 -29.26 87.23 -17.31
N ASP A 196 -30.13 87.18 -16.30
CA ASP A 196 -29.85 87.71 -14.96
C ASP A 196 -28.55 87.10 -14.37
N PRO A 197 -27.52 87.91 -14.09
CA PRO A 197 -26.25 87.43 -13.51
C PRO A 197 -26.43 86.72 -12.16
N GLY A 198 -27.48 87.04 -11.39
CA GLY A 198 -27.82 86.35 -10.15
C GLY A 198 -28.28 84.91 -10.36
N LEU A 199 -29.06 84.67 -11.42
CA LEU A 199 -29.55 83.34 -11.80
C LEU A 199 -28.41 82.44 -12.31
N LEU A 200 -27.51 82.99 -13.14
CA LEU A 200 -26.30 82.28 -13.60
C LEU A 200 -25.38 81.87 -12.44
N LYS A 201 -25.20 82.75 -11.45
CA LYS A 201 -24.42 82.44 -10.22
C LYS A 201 -25.11 81.38 -9.35
N GLY A 202 -26.45 81.34 -9.31
CA GLY A 202 -27.23 80.28 -8.65
C GLY A 202 -27.07 78.92 -9.35
N ASN A 203 -27.20 78.90 -10.67
CA ASN A 203 -27.01 77.70 -11.50
C ASN A 203 -25.59 77.14 -11.35
N LEU A 204 -24.57 78.00 -11.31
CA LEU A 204 -23.18 77.59 -11.07
C LEU A 204 -23.01 76.89 -9.71
N ARG A 205 -23.59 77.43 -8.63
CA ARG A 205 -23.55 76.77 -7.31
C ARG A 205 -24.26 75.42 -7.32
N GLN A 206 -25.39 75.32 -8.02
CA GLN A 206 -26.14 74.08 -8.16
C GLN A 206 -25.34 73.02 -8.92
N ILE A 207 -24.68 73.39 -10.04
CA ILE A 207 -23.76 72.51 -10.79
C ILE A 207 -22.61 72.04 -9.90
N GLU A 208 -22.01 72.92 -9.10
CA GLU A 208 -20.94 72.57 -8.16
C GLU A 208 -21.39 71.64 -7.03
N GLU A 209 -22.62 71.77 -6.57
CA GLU A 209 -23.21 70.86 -5.58
C GLU A 209 -23.53 69.48 -6.19
N GLN A 210 -24.09 69.45 -7.40
CA GLN A 210 -24.35 68.22 -8.15
C GLN A 210 -23.06 67.45 -8.47
N MET A 211 -22.01 68.14 -8.93
CA MET A 211 -20.69 67.53 -9.12
C MET A 211 -20.13 66.95 -7.82
N ARG A 212 -20.26 67.66 -6.69
CA ARG A 212 -19.80 67.14 -5.39
C ARG A 212 -20.56 65.88 -4.96
N ASN A 213 -21.86 65.81 -5.24
CA ASN A 213 -22.66 64.63 -4.93
C ASN A 213 -22.29 63.44 -5.82
N LEU A 214 -22.16 63.63 -7.14
CA LEU A 214 -21.72 62.57 -8.06
C LEU A 214 -20.30 62.08 -7.78
N GLN A 215 -19.40 62.99 -7.39
CA GLN A 215 -18.04 62.63 -6.98
C GLN A 215 -18.06 61.72 -5.75
N ARG A 216 -18.92 62.02 -4.76
CA ARG A 216 -19.09 61.17 -3.58
C ARG A 216 -19.68 59.80 -3.93
N GLU A 217 -20.67 59.73 -4.81
CA GLU A 217 -21.23 58.46 -5.29
C GLU A 217 -20.21 57.62 -6.06
N LYS A 218 -19.36 58.28 -6.85
CA LYS A 218 -18.26 57.64 -7.58
C LYS A 218 -17.24 57.05 -6.60
N GLU A 219 -16.81 57.82 -5.60
CA GLU A 219 -15.90 57.34 -4.55
C GLU A 219 -16.48 56.12 -3.80
N GLN A 220 -17.78 56.15 -3.48
CA GLN A 220 -18.46 55.01 -2.86
C GLN A 220 -18.50 53.78 -3.77
N ALA A 221 -18.74 53.96 -5.08
CA ALA A 221 -18.71 52.86 -6.05
C ALA A 221 -17.29 52.27 -6.20
N GLU A 222 -16.25 53.11 -6.18
CA GLU A 222 -14.85 52.70 -6.23
C GLU A 222 -14.42 51.93 -4.98
N ASP A 223 -14.86 52.34 -3.79
CA ASP A 223 -14.57 51.64 -2.55
C ASP A 223 -15.23 50.25 -2.51
N ARG A 224 -16.50 50.14 -2.96
CA ARG A 224 -17.17 48.84 -3.13
C ARG A 224 -16.45 47.95 -4.16
N LEU A 225 -15.87 48.55 -5.20
CA LEU A 225 -15.10 47.80 -6.20
C LEU A 225 -13.80 47.25 -5.60
N LYS A 226 -13.09 48.02 -4.76
CA LYS A 226 -11.91 47.54 -4.01
C LYS A 226 -12.27 46.42 -3.04
N GLU A 227 -13.38 46.52 -2.32
CA GLU A 227 -13.88 45.46 -1.43
C GLU A 227 -14.17 44.17 -2.22
N ASN A 228 -14.87 44.27 -3.35
CA ASN A 228 -15.14 43.11 -4.21
C ASN A 228 -13.87 42.51 -4.81
N GLU A 229 -12.84 43.31 -5.11
CA GLU A 229 -11.53 42.78 -5.52
C GLU A 229 -10.82 42.00 -4.42
N GLN A 230 -10.89 42.46 -3.18
CA GLN A 230 -10.36 41.71 -2.04
C GLN A 230 -11.14 40.41 -1.83
N ARG A 231 -12.47 40.47 -1.89
CA ARG A 231 -13.34 39.31 -1.76
C ARG A 231 -13.09 38.26 -2.86
N ALA A 232 -12.90 38.70 -4.10
CA ALA A 232 -12.56 37.82 -5.22
C ALA A 232 -11.19 37.14 -5.01
N LYS A 233 -10.19 37.84 -4.46
CA LYS A 233 -8.88 37.24 -4.15
C LYS A 233 -8.98 36.12 -3.12
N VAL A 234 -9.76 36.32 -2.05
CA VAL A 234 -9.98 35.30 -1.02
C VAL A 234 -10.68 34.07 -1.61
N LEU A 235 -11.79 34.27 -2.32
CA LEU A 235 -12.53 33.18 -2.98
C LEU A 235 -11.67 32.42 -4.00
N GLN A 236 -10.77 33.10 -4.72
CA GLN A 236 -9.84 32.46 -5.64
C GLN A 236 -8.81 31.59 -4.91
N GLN A 237 -8.31 32.03 -3.75
CA GLN A 237 -7.40 31.23 -2.91
C GLN A 237 -8.12 30.00 -2.33
N GLU A 238 -9.35 30.16 -1.85
CA GLU A 238 -10.18 29.04 -1.37
C GLU A 238 -10.42 28.01 -2.48
N ARG A 239 -10.77 28.48 -3.70
CA ARG A 239 -10.93 27.60 -4.87
C ARG A 239 -9.66 26.82 -5.19
N GLU A 240 -8.50 27.47 -5.19
CA GLU A 240 -7.21 26.82 -5.43
C GLU A 240 -6.87 25.78 -4.35
N PHE A 241 -7.14 26.11 -3.09
CA PHE A 241 -7.01 25.20 -1.96
C PHE A 241 -7.85 23.94 -2.15
N TYR A 242 -9.17 24.08 -2.34
CA TYR A 242 -10.08 22.96 -2.55
C TYR A 242 -9.73 22.14 -3.80
N SER A 243 -9.32 22.80 -4.88
CA SER A 243 -8.86 22.12 -6.09
C SER A 243 -7.62 21.25 -5.83
N SER A 244 -6.65 21.75 -5.07
CA SER A 244 -5.43 21.00 -4.74
C SER A 244 -5.72 19.81 -3.82
N GLN A 245 -6.62 19.99 -2.86
CA GLN A 245 -7.07 18.94 -1.95
C GLN A 245 -7.84 17.85 -2.68
N ALA A 246 -8.79 18.23 -3.55
CA ALA A 246 -9.55 17.30 -4.40
C ALA A 246 -8.62 16.47 -5.29
N GLN A 247 -7.61 17.10 -5.91
CA GLN A 247 -6.64 16.39 -6.74
C GLN A 247 -5.82 15.38 -5.93
N THR A 248 -5.39 15.75 -4.73
CA THR A 248 -4.61 14.86 -3.85
C THR A 248 -5.45 13.66 -3.41
N LEU A 249 -6.69 13.88 -2.99
CA LEU A 249 -7.62 12.79 -2.63
C LEU A 249 -7.93 11.89 -3.82
N GLN A 250 -8.11 12.46 -5.01
CA GLN A 250 -8.37 11.69 -6.22
C GLN A 250 -7.19 10.78 -6.60
N LEU A 251 -5.95 11.26 -6.44
CA LEU A 251 -4.75 10.45 -6.65
C LEU A 251 -4.68 9.32 -5.62
N SER A 252 -4.90 9.61 -4.34
CA SER A 252 -4.89 8.59 -3.28
C SER A 252 -5.96 7.51 -3.51
N LEU A 253 -7.18 7.89 -3.89
CA LEU A 253 -8.25 6.93 -4.22
C LEU A 253 -7.90 6.08 -5.45
N ALA A 254 -7.25 6.67 -6.46
CA ALA A 254 -6.82 5.93 -7.64
C ALA A 254 -5.72 4.91 -7.30
N GLU A 255 -4.75 5.29 -6.46
CA GLU A 255 -3.70 4.39 -5.95
C GLU A 255 -4.31 3.24 -5.14
N LEU A 256 -5.16 3.53 -4.15
CA LEU A 256 -5.85 2.48 -3.36
C LEU A 256 -6.68 1.53 -4.23
N THR A 257 -7.34 2.06 -5.26
CA THR A 257 -8.15 1.25 -6.18
C THR A 257 -7.27 0.34 -7.02
N ALA A 258 -6.12 0.82 -7.48
CA ALA A 258 -5.16 0.02 -8.23
C ALA A 258 -4.55 -1.09 -7.37
N ASP A 259 -4.13 -0.77 -6.14
CA ASP A 259 -3.59 -1.74 -5.19
C ASP A 259 -4.64 -2.82 -4.86
N LYS A 260 -5.89 -2.42 -4.60
CA LYS A 260 -7.00 -3.36 -4.40
C LYS A 260 -7.17 -4.30 -5.60
N GLN A 261 -7.24 -3.76 -6.82
CA GLN A 261 -7.39 -4.58 -8.02
C GLN A 261 -6.22 -5.55 -8.23
N GLN A 262 -5.00 -5.12 -7.91
CA GLN A 262 -3.82 -5.98 -7.97
C GLN A 262 -3.93 -7.13 -6.98
N THR A 263 -4.20 -6.85 -5.70
CA THR A 263 -4.34 -7.89 -4.67
C THR A 263 -5.49 -8.86 -4.97
N GLU A 264 -6.62 -8.37 -5.48
CA GLU A 264 -7.74 -9.22 -5.93
C GLU A 264 -7.34 -10.12 -7.10
N ALA A 265 -6.55 -9.61 -8.06
CA ALA A 265 -6.06 -10.40 -9.17
C ALA A 265 -5.06 -11.49 -8.73
N GLU A 266 -4.14 -11.15 -7.81
CA GLU A 266 -3.20 -12.09 -7.20
C GLU A 266 -3.94 -13.18 -6.42
N LEU A 267 -4.92 -12.82 -5.58
CA LEU A 267 -5.75 -13.76 -4.84
C LEU A 267 -6.52 -14.70 -5.78
N LYS A 268 -7.09 -14.16 -6.86
CA LYS A 268 -7.80 -14.96 -7.86
C LYS A 268 -6.88 -15.96 -8.57
N ALA A 269 -5.66 -15.54 -8.89
CA ALA A 269 -4.65 -16.43 -9.49
C ALA A 269 -4.27 -17.56 -8.52
N GLU A 270 -4.08 -17.25 -7.24
CA GLU A 270 -3.78 -18.24 -6.20
C GLU A 270 -4.94 -19.23 -6.01
N ILE A 271 -6.19 -18.75 -5.95
CA ILE A 271 -7.38 -19.61 -5.87
C ILE A 271 -7.46 -20.54 -7.07
N GLN A 272 -7.17 -20.03 -8.28
CA GLN A 272 -7.19 -20.85 -9.49
C GLN A 272 -6.08 -21.91 -9.46
N ALA A 273 -4.85 -21.53 -9.06
CA ALA A 273 -3.74 -22.47 -8.92
C ALA A 273 -4.05 -23.57 -7.90
N ARG A 274 -4.65 -23.21 -6.76
CA ARG A 274 -5.11 -24.17 -5.74
C ARG A 274 -6.17 -25.11 -6.29
N MET A 275 -7.17 -24.59 -7.02
CA MET A 275 -8.21 -25.42 -7.65
C MET A 275 -7.61 -26.42 -8.65
N GLU A 276 -6.62 -26.00 -9.45
CA GLU A 276 -5.92 -26.87 -10.39
C GLU A 276 -5.08 -27.95 -9.67
N LEU A 277 -4.51 -27.64 -8.51
CA LEU A 277 -3.82 -28.61 -7.66
C LEU A 277 -4.80 -29.63 -7.06
N GLU A 278 -5.94 -29.17 -6.52
CA GLU A 278 -6.99 -30.05 -5.97
C GLU A 278 -7.56 -30.99 -7.05
N GLN A 279 -7.78 -30.49 -8.27
CA GLN A 279 -8.20 -31.33 -9.40
C GLN A 279 -7.15 -32.40 -9.75
N ARG A 280 -5.86 -32.03 -9.78
CA ARG A 280 -4.77 -32.98 -10.05
C ARG A 280 -4.65 -34.04 -8.96
N LEU A 281 -4.77 -33.64 -7.69
CA LEU A 281 -4.76 -34.55 -6.55
C LEU A 281 -5.92 -35.55 -6.65
N LYS A 282 -7.14 -35.07 -6.92
CA LYS A 282 -8.31 -35.94 -7.10
C LYS A 282 -8.13 -36.95 -8.24
N LEU A 283 -7.58 -36.51 -9.37
CA LEU A 283 -7.27 -37.40 -10.50
C LEU A 283 -6.22 -38.46 -10.15
N ALA A 284 -5.25 -38.14 -9.29
CA ALA A 284 -4.28 -39.11 -8.79
C ALA A 284 -4.92 -40.10 -7.81
N GLU A 285 -5.79 -39.64 -6.91
CA GLU A 285 -6.56 -40.50 -6.00
C GLU A 285 -7.46 -41.47 -6.76
N GLU A 286 -8.19 -41.00 -7.77
CA GLU A 286 -9.04 -41.84 -8.62
C GLU A 286 -8.22 -42.91 -9.37
N ALA A 287 -7.06 -42.53 -9.92
CA ALA A 287 -6.15 -43.48 -10.57
C ALA A 287 -5.60 -44.53 -9.59
N LEU A 288 -5.31 -44.13 -8.35
CA LEU A 288 -4.82 -45.03 -7.30
C LEU A 288 -5.91 -46.03 -6.87
N GLN A 289 -7.14 -45.54 -6.66
CA GLN A 289 -8.30 -46.39 -6.34
C GLN A 289 -8.62 -47.37 -7.49
N SER A 290 -8.58 -46.90 -8.74
CA SER A 290 -8.75 -47.75 -9.94
C SER A 290 -7.70 -48.85 -10.01
N LEU A 291 -6.43 -48.49 -9.76
CA LEU A 291 -5.32 -49.44 -9.75
C LEU A 291 -5.48 -50.50 -8.64
N GLU A 292 -5.86 -50.10 -7.44
CA GLU A 292 -6.14 -51.00 -6.31
C GLU A 292 -7.27 -51.99 -6.67
N GLN A 293 -8.39 -51.49 -7.21
CA GLN A 293 -9.50 -52.33 -7.65
C GLN A 293 -9.10 -53.30 -8.77
N GLY A 294 -8.28 -52.85 -9.72
CA GLY A 294 -7.73 -53.66 -10.80
C GLY A 294 -6.87 -54.81 -10.28
N LEU A 295 -5.98 -54.51 -9.32
CA LEU A 295 -5.09 -55.49 -8.68
C LEU A 295 -5.84 -56.51 -7.83
N ASN A 296 -6.89 -56.08 -7.14
CA ASN A 296 -7.75 -56.95 -6.32
C ASN A 296 -8.71 -57.82 -7.13
N SER A 297 -8.87 -57.56 -8.44
CA SER A 297 -9.76 -58.35 -9.30
C SER A 297 -9.10 -59.64 -9.79
N LEU A 298 -9.81 -60.77 -9.65
CA LEU A 298 -9.31 -62.11 -10.02
C LEU A 298 -9.23 -62.32 -11.55
N GLU A 299 -9.99 -61.55 -12.32
CA GLU A 299 -10.06 -61.63 -13.79
C GLU A 299 -9.19 -60.57 -14.46
N ARG A 300 -8.04 -61.01 -14.99
CA ARG A 300 -7.12 -60.18 -15.79
C ARG A 300 -7.52 -60.20 -17.26
N SER A 301 -8.20 -59.15 -17.71
CA SER A 301 -8.42 -58.89 -19.13
C SER A 301 -7.32 -57.95 -19.67
N LYS A 302 -7.00 -58.07 -20.97
CA LYS A 302 -6.05 -57.16 -21.63
C LYS A 302 -6.46 -55.70 -21.52
N GLU A 303 -7.76 -55.43 -21.52
CA GLU A 303 -8.29 -54.07 -21.38
C GLU A 303 -8.06 -53.49 -19.98
N LYS A 304 -8.22 -54.30 -18.92
CA LYS A 304 -7.92 -53.89 -17.54
C LYS A 304 -6.43 -53.64 -17.35
N GLU A 305 -5.58 -54.48 -17.94
CA GLU A 305 -4.13 -54.33 -17.87
C GLU A 305 -3.65 -53.04 -18.55
N GLU A 306 -4.26 -52.66 -19.69
CA GLU A 306 -3.99 -51.36 -20.33
C GLU A 306 -4.51 -50.18 -19.51
N ARG A 307 -5.68 -50.29 -18.85
CA ARG A 307 -6.17 -49.25 -17.92
C ARG A 307 -5.23 -49.05 -16.74
N MET A 308 -4.78 -50.13 -16.10
CA MET A 308 -3.81 -50.08 -15.00
C MET A 308 -2.48 -49.44 -15.42
N LYS A 309 -1.99 -49.69 -16.64
CA LYS A 309 -0.80 -49.00 -17.18
C LYS A 309 -1.03 -47.50 -17.34
N GLY A 310 -2.23 -47.10 -17.75
CA GLY A 310 -2.67 -45.71 -17.81
C GLY A 310 -2.63 -45.06 -16.43
N ASP A 311 -3.24 -45.70 -15.43
CA ASP A 311 -3.30 -45.24 -14.05
C ASP A 311 -1.90 -45.10 -13.42
N VAL A 312 -1.01 -46.09 -13.63
CA VAL A 312 0.39 -46.04 -13.21
C VAL A 312 1.14 -44.89 -13.88
N SER A 313 0.89 -44.63 -15.17
CA SER A 313 1.51 -43.52 -15.88
C SER A 313 1.02 -42.16 -15.36
N GLN A 314 -0.25 -42.06 -14.98
CA GLN A 314 -0.83 -40.87 -14.39
C GLN A 314 -0.27 -40.59 -12.99
N LEU A 315 -0.18 -41.61 -12.14
CA LEU A 315 0.46 -41.52 -10.82
C LEU A 315 1.94 -41.15 -10.94
N ARG A 316 2.67 -41.76 -11.88
CA ARG A 316 4.08 -41.41 -12.13
C ARG A 316 4.24 -39.93 -12.46
N LYS A 317 3.40 -39.38 -13.36
CA LYS A 317 3.43 -37.95 -13.72
C LYS A 317 3.16 -37.07 -12.51
N PHE A 318 2.14 -37.42 -11.71
CA PHE A 318 1.81 -36.68 -10.48
C PHE A 318 3.01 -36.62 -9.52
N PHE A 319 3.66 -37.75 -9.24
CA PHE A 319 4.84 -37.76 -8.37
C PHE A 319 6.05 -37.04 -8.97
N GLU A 320 6.29 -37.14 -10.28
CA GLU A 320 7.36 -36.37 -10.96
C GLU A 320 7.13 -34.86 -10.82
N GLU A 321 5.88 -34.40 -10.96
CA GLU A 321 5.50 -33.00 -10.71
C GLU A 321 5.70 -32.59 -9.24
N CYS A 322 5.29 -33.42 -8.28
CA CYS A 322 5.50 -33.17 -6.85
C CYS A 322 6.99 -33.06 -6.50
N ILE A 323 7.82 -33.94 -7.05
CA ILE A 323 9.28 -33.89 -6.86
C ILE A 323 9.84 -32.59 -7.43
N CYS A 324 9.42 -32.21 -8.64
CA CYS A 324 9.86 -30.95 -9.25
C CYS A 324 9.45 -29.72 -8.40
N ALA A 325 8.22 -29.71 -7.87
CA ALA A 325 7.76 -28.65 -6.98
C ALA A 325 8.58 -28.58 -5.68
N ALA A 326 8.81 -29.73 -5.02
CA ALA A 326 9.60 -29.82 -3.81
C ALA A 326 11.07 -29.39 -4.04
N GLU A 327 11.65 -29.73 -5.19
CA GLU A 327 12.98 -29.25 -5.56
C GLU A 327 13.05 -27.73 -5.73
N ILE A 328 12.01 -27.12 -6.31
CA ILE A 328 11.92 -25.67 -6.46
C ILE A 328 11.78 -25.02 -5.08
N GLU A 329 10.93 -25.56 -4.22
CA GLU A 329 10.72 -25.08 -2.85
C GLU A 329 12.00 -25.16 -2.01
N ALA A 330 12.74 -26.27 -2.09
CA ALA A 330 14.05 -26.41 -1.43
C ALA A 330 15.07 -25.37 -1.94
N LYS A 331 14.97 -24.94 -3.21
CA LYS A 331 15.83 -23.90 -3.81
C LYS A 331 15.31 -22.48 -3.54
N LEU A 332 14.11 -22.30 -3.00
CA LEU A 332 13.46 -21.01 -2.79
C LEU A 332 14.31 -20.04 -1.95
N PRO A 333 14.94 -20.43 -0.83
CA PRO A 333 15.80 -19.52 -0.06
C PRO A 333 16.98 -18.96 -0.87
N ALA A 334 17.56 -19.78 -1.75
CA ALA A 334 18.66 -19.36 -2.62
C ALA A 334 18.17 -18.42 -3.74
N ILE A 335 17.01 -18.71 -4.33
CA ILE A 335 16.36 -17.86 -5.33
C ILE A 335 16.05 -16.48 -4.74
N MET A 336 15.45 -16.44 -3.53
CA MET A 336 15.15 -15.20 -2.82
C MET A 336 16.41 -14.41 -2.48
N LYS A 337 17.46 -15.07 -1.97
CA LYS A 337 18.76 -14.43 -1.69
C LYS A 337 19.35 -13.78 -2.96
N ASN A 338 19.26 -14.47 -4.10
CA ASN A 338 19.73 -13.96 -5.39
C ASN A 338 18.89 -12.77 -5.89
N ALA A 339 17.57 -12.82 -5.75
CA ALA A 339 16.69 -11.70 -6.11
C ALA A 339 17.04 -10.44 -5.31
N VAL A 340 17.20 -10.55 -3.99
CA VAL A 340 17.63 -9.44 -3.12
C VAL A 340 18.99 -8.91 -3.54
N TYR A 341 19.95 -9.79 -3.86
CA TYR A 341 21.26 -9.39 -4.35
C TYR A 341 21.17 -8.61 -5.67
N ILE A 342 20.34 -9.05 -6.62
CA ILE A 342 20.11 -8.35 -7.90
C ILE A 342 19.51 -6.96 -7.66
N HIS A 343 18.49 -6.85 -6.82
CA HIS A 343 17.90 -5.54 -6.47
C HIS A 343 18.92 -4.62 -5.79
N LYS A 344 19.72 -5.15 -4.86
CA LYS A 344 20.79 -4.40 -4.18
C LYS A 344 21.89 -3.95 -5.15
N ALA A 345 22.28 -4.81 -6.09
CA ALA A 345 23.26 -4.50 -7.13
C ALA A 345 22.70 -3.46 -8.13
N ALA A 346 21.44 -3.57 -8.53
CA ALA A 346 20.75 -2.61 -9.40
C ALA A 346 20.64 -1.24 -8.71
N ALA A 347 20.24 -1.18 -7.43
CA ALA A 347 20.19 0.04 -6.65
C ALA A 347 21.58 0.71 -6.53
N ARG A 348 22.64 -0.08 -6.33
CA ARG A 348 24.04 0.42 -6.34
C ARG A 348 24.43 0.98 -7.71
N ARG A 349 24.10 0.29 -8.81
CA ARG A 349 24.35 0.79 -10.18
C ARG A 349 23.60 2.09 -10.44
N ILE A 350 22.32 2.22 -10.07
CA ILE A 350 21.54 3.45 -10.23
C ILE A 350 22.19 4.61 -9.45
N LYS A 351 22.60 4.37 -8.19
CA LYS A 351 23.33 5.35 -7.39
C LYS A 351 24.67 5.73 -8.04
N SER A 352 25.44 4.76 -8.53
CA SER A 352 26.71 5.00 -9.22
C SER A 352 26.53 5.80 -10.51
N CYS A 353 25.50 5.51 -11.32
CA CYS A 353 25.17 6.28 -12.52
C CYS A 353 24.73 7.72 -12.19
N ARG A 354 24.03 7.93 -11.06
CA ARG A 354 23.71 9.29 -10.58
C ARG A 354 24.97 10.05 -10.15
N VAL A 355 25.92 9.39 -9.48
CA VAL A 355 27.21 9.98 -9.08
C VAL A 355 28.07 10.30 -10.31
N GLN A 356 28.15 9.40 -11.30
CA GLN A 356 28.84 9.67 -12.56
C GLN A 356 28.20 10.82 -13.35
N ARG A 357 26.87 10.94 -13.39
CA ARG A 357 26.20 12.11 -14.02
C ARG A 357 26.46 13.43 -13.29
N LYS A 358 26.61 13.41 -11.96
CA LYS A 358 27.02 14.60 -11.18
C LYS A 358 28.49 14.93 -11.41
N ALA A 359 29.37 13.92 -11.45
CA ALA A 359 30.79 14.09 -11.74
C ALA A 359 31.04 14.58 -13.18
N THR A 360 30.30 14.09 -14.18
CA THR A 360 30.41 14.59 -15.57
C THR A 360 29.83 15.99 -15.73
N ARG A 361 28.79 16.37 -14.97
CA ARG A 361 28.34 17.77 -14.90
C ARG A 361 29.38 18.69 -14.24
N HIS A 362 30.05 18.23 -13.18
CA HIS A 362 31.16 18.99 -12.57
C HIS A 362 32.41 19.03 -13.44
N HIS A 363 32.70 17.99 -14.22
CA HIS A 363 33.80 17.98 -15.19
C HIS A 363 33.51 18.91 -16.38
N TRP A 364 32.27 18.94 -16.88
CA TRP A 364 31.83 19.94 -17.88
C TRP A 364 31.80 21.38 -17.34
N ALA A 365 31.50 21.56 -16.05
CA ALA A 365 31.60 22.87 -15.39
C ALA A 365 33.07 23.29 -15.19
N GLN A 366 33.95 22.39 -14.76
CA GLN A 366 35.39 22.67 -14.62
C GLN A 366 36.08 22.95 -15.96
N LEU A 367 35.68 22.28 -17.05
CA LEU A 367 36.23 22.58 -18.38
C LEU A 367 35.83 23.99 -18.89
N LYS A 368 34.74 24.57 -18.37
CA LYS A 368 34.35 25.98 -18.63
C LYS A 368 35.04 27.00 -17.72
N HIS A 369 35.71 26.57 -16.64
CA HIS A 369 36.43 27.46 -15.73
C HIS A 369 37.92 27.63 -16.04
N SER A 370 38.49 26.95 -17.04
CA SER A 370 39.89 27.16 -17.49
C SER A 370 40.10 28.39 -18.39
N LYS A 371 39.38 29.49 -18.15
CA LYS A 371 39.72 30.83 -18.66
C LYS A 371 39.41 31.88 -17.59
N SER A 372 40.39 32.15 -16.73
CA SER A 372 40.85 33.50 -16.36
C SER A 372 41.69 33.43 -15.10
N PHE A 373 43.00 33.36 -15.30
CA PHE A 373 43.95 33.89 -14.34
C PHE A 373 44.03 35.39 -14.60
N VAL A 374 43.09 36.15 -14.02
CA VAL A 374 43.27 37.59 -13.80
C VAL A 374 42.71 37.89 -12.42
N LEU A 375 43.64 38.14 -11.50
CA LEU A 375 43.38 38.62 -10.15
C LEU A 375 42.62 39.95 -10.21
N SER A 376 41.56 40.10 -9.44
CA SER A 376 41.12 41.40 -8.91
C SER A 376 41.33 41.39 -7.40
N PRO A 377 42.04 42.39 -6.84
CA PRO A 377 42.33 42.45 -5.42
C PRO A 377 41.19 43.16 -4.70
N GLY A 378 40.58 42.50 -3.72
CA GLY A 378 39.71 43.21 -2.78
C GLY A 378 38.55 42.41 -2.24
N GLU A 379 38.80 41.25 -1.64
CA GLU A 379 37.89 40.64 -0.65
C GLU A 379 38.68 39.54 0.06
N GLU A 380 39.21 39.84 1.25
CA GLU A 380 39.75 38.82 2.14
C GLU A 380 38.60 37.96 2.67
N PRO A 381 38.68 36.61 2.61
CA PRO A 381 37.71 35.78 3.30
C PRO A 381 37.86 36.00 4.80
N SER A 382 36.82 36.56 5.40
CA SER A 382 36.72 36.86 6.83
C SER A 382 37.09 35.63 7.67
N LEU A 383 38.05 35.80 8.58
CA LEU A 383 38.45 34.79 9.56
C LEU A 383 37.26 34.32 10.43
N GLU A 384 36.19 35.11 10.46
CA GLU A 384 34.93 34.81 11.14
C GLU A 384 34.09 33.77 10.39
N ASP A 385 34.11 33.73 9.05
CA ASP A 385 33.42 32.70 8.25
C ASP A 385 34.08 31.33 8.42
N LEU A 386 35.42 31.32 8.56
CA LEU A 386 36.19 30.13 8.86
C LEU A 386 35.96 29.63 10.29
N LYS A 387 35.79 30.55 11.26
CA LYS A 387 35.37 30.20 12.62
C LYS A 387 33.94 29.71 12.69
N GLU A 388 33.02 30.28 11.92
CA GLU A 388 31.61 29.86 11.92
C GLU A 388 31.46 28.47 11.30
N THR A 389 32.17 28.18 10.20
CA THR A 389 32.24 26.82 9.64
C THR A 389 32.90 25.83 10.62
N ALA A 390 33.97 26.23 11.31
CA ALA A 390 34.59 25.40 12.34
C ALA A 390 33.63 25.12 13.53
N ARG A 391 32.84 26.10 13.96
CA ARG A 391 31.82 25.94 15.02
C ARG A 391 30.69 25.00 14.57
N ARG A 392 30.19 25.15 13.34
CA ARG A 392 29.17 24.24 12.79
C ARG A 392 29.65 22.78 12.76
N LEU A 393 30.92 22.56 12.43
CA LEU A 393 31.52 21.22 12.44
C LEU A 393 31.74 20.67 13.87
N THR A 394 31.94 21.53 14.89
CA THR A 394 32.15 21.08 16.28
C THR A 394 30.87 20.89 17.09
N CYS A 395 29.75 21.50 16.67
CA CYS A 395 28.42 21.36 17.26
C CYS A 395 27.63 20.15 16.73
N ASP A 396 28.10 19.49 15.68
CA ASP A 396 27.45 18.29 15.14
C ASP A 396 27.70 17.09 16.05
N SER A 397 26.74 16.78 16.92
CA SER A 397 26.80 15.65 17.85
C SER A 397 26.96 14.31 17.13
N SER A 398 26.39 14.21 15.91
CA SER A 398 26.46 13.00 15.09
C SER A 398 27.86 12.73 14.53
N PHE A 399 28.65 13.80 14.32
CA PHE A 399 30.05 13.69 13.91
C PHE A 399 30.95 13.26 15.07
N ARG A 400 30.70 13.77 16.28
CA ARG A 400 31.43 13.36 17.50
C ARG A 400 31.16 11.91 17.85
N GLU A 401 29.91 11.45 17.80
CA GLU A 401 29.57 10.03 18.04
C GLU A 401 30.28 9.11 17.04
N LYS A 402 30.26 9.45 15.75
CA LYS A 402 30.99 8.68 14.73
C LYS A 402 32.50 8.70 14.91
N MET A 403 33.08 9.82 15.31
CA MET A 403 34.51 9.90 15.60
C MET A 403 34.89 9.06 16.84
N TYR A 404 34.06 9.07 17.88
CA TYR A 404 34.28 8.22 19.06
C TYR A 404 34.11 6.73 18.74
N GLU A 405 33.13 6.34 17.91
CA GLU A 405 33.01 4.97 17.39
C GLU A 405 34.27 4.56 16.62
N ILE A 406 34.76 5.40 15.71
CA ILE A 406 35.94 5.10 14.91
C ILE A 406 37.21 4.97 15.78
N ILE A 407 37.39 5.85 16.77
CA ILE A 407 38.53 5.79 17.70
C ILE A 407 38.43 4.56 18.60
N SER A 408 37.24 4.21 19.08
CA SER A 408 37.02 3.03 19.94
C SER A 408 37.24 1.69 19.22
N HIS A 409 37.12 1.67 17.88
CA HIS A 409 37.39 0.49 17.06
C HIS A 409 38.83 0.39 16.53
N GLN A 410 39.69 1.37 16.83
CA GLN A 410 41.05 1.44 16.27
C GLN A 410 42.17 1.17 17.29
N ASP A 411 41.90 0.40 18.34
CA ASP A 411 42.95 -0.16 19.21
C ASP A 411 42.94 -1.71 19.20
N PRO A 412 43.64 -2.35 18.24
CA PRO A 412 43.93 -3.78 18.27
C PRO A 412 45.38 -4.00 18.73
N GLY A 413 45.58 -4.49 19.96
CA GLY A 413 46.93 -4.72 20.47
C GLY A 413 47.04 -5.66 21.67
N LYS A 414 47.02 -6.97 21.39
CA LYS A 414 47.83 -8.06 22.02
C LYS A 414 47.93 -8.17 23.55
N THR A 415 47.54 -9.35 24.07
CA THR A 415 48.33 -10.33 24.87
C THR A 415 47.36 -11.43 25.33
N GLN A 416 47.40 -12.65 24.77
CA GLN A 416 48.15 -13.82 25.26
C GLN A 416 47.83 -14.18 26.72
N ASP A 417 46.93 -15.15 26.93
CA ASP A 417 47.25 -16.50 27.45
C ASP A 417 46.12 -17.48 27.14
#